data_AF-A0A971H6R9-F1
#
_entry.id   AF-A0A971H6R9-F1
#
_cell.length_a   1.000
_cell.length_b   1.000
_cell.length_c   1.000
_cell.angle_alpha   90.00
_cell.angle_beta   90.00
_cell.angle_gamma   90.00
#
_symmetry.space_group_name_H-M   'P 1'
#
loop_
_entity.id
_entity.type
_entity.pdbx_description
1 polymer ?
#
loop_
_entity_poly.entity_id
_entity_poly.type
_entity_poly.pdbx_seq_one_letter_code
_entity_poly.pdbx_strand_id
1 'polypeptide(L)'
;MKSDRWNDYASALVNTYGEPVYRIGIDGGFACPNRKSDGSGGCAYCDETGSVAAYQRSKERSLGIDFYQTIKSSPRCTGENRQDIERRKISILEQIRHGSAFLDRRYGQGGRSIYFQAFTSTFGSAE
;
A
#
# COMPACT_ATOMS: atom_id res chain seq x y z
N MET A 1 20.11 25.36 -18.32
CA MET A 1 19.06 24.37 -17.96
C MET A 1 17.76 24.83 -18.58
N LYS A 2 17.02 23.94 -19.25
CA LYS A 2 15.73 24.29 -19.85
C LYS A 2 14.77 24.63 -18.73
N SER A 3 14.25 25.86 -18.73
CA SER A 3 13.19 26.28 -17.81
C SER A 3 11.88 25.72 -18.35
N ASP A 4 11.54 24.50 -17.95
CA ASP A 4 10.22 23.96 -18.27
C ASP A 4 9.14 24.77 -17.54
N ARG A 5 8.00 25.00 -18.21
CA ARG A 5 6.92 25.86 -17.68
C ARG A 5 6.22 25.27 -16.45
N TRP A 6 6.45 23.99 -16.15
CA TRP A 6 5.88 23.28 -15.01
C TRP A 6 6.96 22.42 -14.35
N ASN A 7 6.90 22.34 -13.02
CA ASN A 7 7.70 21.41 -12.25
C ASN A 7 6.91 20.11 -12.13
N ASP A 8 7.26 19.10 -12.92
CA ASP A 8 6.68 17.78 -12.71
C ASP A 8 7.16 17.19 -11.39
N TYR A 9 6.33 16.34 -10.80
CA TYR A 9 6.57 15.81 -9.47
C TYR A 9 7.85 14.96 -9.40
N ALA A 10 8.19 14.21 -10.46
CA ALA A 10 9.40 13.39 -10.46
C ALA A 10 10.66 14.26 -10.46
N SER A 11 10.71 15.30 -11.30
CA SER A 11 11.82 16.27 -11.30
C SER A 11 11.94 17.02 -9.98
N ALA A 12 10.81 17.41 -9.38
CA ALA A 12 10.82 18.06 -8.06
C ALA A 12 11.41 17.14 -6.98
N LEU A 13 11.10 15.85 -7.01
CA LEU A 13 11.66 14.85 -6.08
C LEU A 13 13.16 14.65 -6.29
N VAL A 14 13.62 14.54 -7.55
CA VAL A 14 15.06 14.45 -7.85
C VAL A 14 15.81 15.69 -7.39
N ASN A 15 15.25 16.88 -7.60
CA ASN A 15 15.86 18.13 -7.15
C ASN A 15 15.93 18.22 -5.62
N THR A 16 14.98 17.61 -4.90
CA THR A 16 14.93 17.64 -3.44
C THR A 16 15.82 16.57 -2.79
N TYR A 17 15.84 15.36 -3.37
CA TYR A 17 16.46 14.18 -2.75
C TYR A 17 17.72 13.68 -3.48
N GLY A 18 18.05 14.25 -4.64
CA GLY A 18 19.23 13.88 -5.44
C GLY A 18 19.07 12.62 -6.28
N GLU A 19 17.93 11.93 -6.20
CA GLU A 19 17.67 10.66 -6.89
C GLU A 19 16.18 10.47 -7.21
N PRO A 20 15.82 9.57 -8.13
CA PRO A 20 14.42 9.20 -8.36
C PRO A 20 13.80 8.62 -7.09
N VAL A 21 12.58 9.06 -6.73
CA VAL A 21 11.85 8.55 -5.57
C VAL A 21 10.60 7.80 -6.02
N TYR A 22 10.48 6.53 -5.60
CA TYR A 22 9.34 5.68 -5.93
C TYR A 22 8.44 5.46 -4.73
N ARG A 23 7.12 5.44 -4.96
CA ARG A 23 6.10 5.25 -3.92
C ARG A 23 5.90 3.78 -3.62
N ILE A 24 5.96 3.43 -2.32
CA ILE A 24 5.49 2.16 -1.80
C ILE A 24 4.13 2.38 -1.10
N GLY A 25 3.05 1.92 -1.72
CA GLY A 25 1.76 1.71 -1.08
C GLY A 25 1.87 0.66 0.03
N ILE A 26 1.35 0.98 1.22
CA ILE A 26 1.34 0.16 2.43
C ILE A 26 -0.09 0.05 2.97
N ASP A 27 -0.52 -1.17 3.26
CA ASP A 27 -1.65 -1.42 4.13
C ASP A 27 -1.31 -1.05 5.57
N GLY A 28 -2.00 -0.07 6.12
CA GLY A 28 -1.94 0.26 7.54
C GLY A 28 -2.94 -0.50 8.42
N GLY A 29 -3.89 -1.21 7.83
CA GLY A 29 -5.01 -1.87 8.51
C GLY A 29 -6.26 -0.99 8.51
N PHE A 30 -6.29 0.01 7.62
CA PHE A 30 -7.37 0.98 7.52
C PHE A 30 -8.54 0.42 6.73
N ALA A 31 -9.75 0.62 7.25
CA ALA A 31 -10.98 0.41 6.51
C ALA A 31 -11.24 1.56 5.53
N CYS A 32 -12.02 1.29 4.48
CA CYS A 32 -12.51 2.31 3.55
C CYS A 32 -13.32 3.37 4.32
N PRO A 33 -12.91 4.66 4.29
CA PRO A 33 -13.63 5.72 5.01
C PRO A 33 -15.02 5.99 4.41
N ASN A 34 -15.25 5.56 3.18
CA ASN A 34 -16.53 5.72 2.49
C ASN A 34 -17.50 4.57 2.78
N ARG A 35 -17.07 3.56 3.53
CA ARG A 35 -17.88 2.38 3.88
C ARG A 35 -18.33 2.46 5.32
N LYS A 36 -19.57 2.08 5.57
CA LYS A 36 -20.16 1.98 6.90
C LYS A 36 -19.85 0.63 7.53
N SER A 37 -20.01 0.54 8.85
CA SER A 37 -19.81 -0.68 9.62
C SER A 37 -20.80 -1.80 9.27
N ASP A 38 -21.97 -1.46 8.73
CA ASP A 38 -23.00 -2.41 8.27
C ASP A 38 -22.70 -3.03 6.90
N GLY A 39 -21.58 -2.66 6.27
CA GLY A 39 -21.19 -3.16 4.95
C GLY A 39 -21.61 -2.29 3.78
N SER A 40 -22.46 -1.27 4.01
CA SER A 40 -22.97 -0.37 2.97
C SER A 40 -22.02 0.80 2.67
N GLY A 41 -22.29 1.54 1.59
CA GLY A 41 -21.44 2.64 1.12
C GLY A 41 -20.31 2.16 0.21
N GLY A 42 -19.23 2.93 0.12
CA GLY A 42 -18.10 2.65 -0.76
C GLY A 42 -18.26 3.22 -2.18
N CYS A 43 -17.18 3.17 -2.96
CA CYS A 43 -17.16 3.66 -4.34
C CYS A 43 -17.57 2.54 -5.30
N ALA A 44 -18.46 2.83 -6.24
CA ALA A 44 -18.93 1.85 -7.24
C ALA A 44 -17.81 1.29 -8.15
N TYR A 45 -16.70 2.01 -8.29
CA TYR A 45 -15.57 1.64 -9.15
C TYR A 45 -14.46 0.84 -8.43
N CYS A 46 -14.53 0.65 -7.11
CA CYS A 46 -13.51 -0.09 -6.39
C CYS A 46 -13.70 -1.61 -6.56
N ASP A 47 -12.66 -2.32 -7.00
CA ASP A 47 -12.63 -3.80 -7.09
C ASP A 47 -12.61 -4.47 -5.70
N GLU A 48 -12.77 -5.79 -5.57
CA GLU A 48 -12.80 -6.50 -4.26
C GLU A 48 -11.56 -6.34 -3.37
N THR A 49 -10.43 -5.92 -3.95
CA THR A 49 -9.19 -5.64 -3.22
C THR A 49 -9.01 -4.14 -2.93
N GLY A 50 -9.78 -3.26 -3.55
CA GLY A 50 -9.69 -1.81 -3.34
C GLY A 50 -8.39 -1.23 -3.87
N SER A 51 -7.80 -0.28 -3.15
CA SER A 51 -6.62 0.46 -3.62
C SER A 51 -5.28 -0.24 -3.34
N VAL A 52 -5.30 -1.56 -3.08
CA VAL A 52 -4.10 -2.36 -2.80
C VAL A 52 -3.09 -2.21 -3.93
N ALA A 53 -1.85 -1.88 -3.59
CA ALA A 53 -0.77 -1.78 -4.56
C ALA A 53 -0.58 -3.12 -5.30
N ALA A 54 -0.33 -3.07 -6.62
CA ALA A 54 -0.27 -4.27 -7.47
C ALA A 54 0.69 -5.36 -6.95
N TYR A 55 1.82 -4.98 -6.38
CA TYR A 55 2.80 -5.93 -5.81
C TYR A 55 2.41 -6.50 -4.44
N GLN A 56 1.30 -6.06 -3.86
CA GLN A 56 0.70 -6.61 -2.65
C GLN A 56 -0.54 -7.49 -2.94
N ARG A 57 -1.06 -7.46 -4.17
CA ARG A 57 -2.19 -8.32 -4.59
C ARG A 57 -1.67 -9.72 -4.92
N SER A 58 -1.83 -10.69 -4.02
CA SER A 58 -1.31 -12.05 -4.24
C SER A 58 -2.21 -12.95 -5.08
N LYS A 59 -3.54 -12.73 -5.10
CA LYS A 59 -4.48 -13.58 -5.85
C LYS A 59 -4.46 -13.32 -7.36
N GLU A 60 -4.20 -12.09 -7.77
CA GLU A 60 -3.96 -11.71 -9.17
C GLU A 60 -2.54 -12.10 -9.65
N ARG A 61 -1.72 -12.58 -8.71
CA ARG A 61 -0.34 -13.02 -8.90
C ARG A 61 -0.28 -14.54 -8.91
N SER A 62 -1.13 -15.19 -9.72
CA SER A 62 -1.18 -16.65 -9.95
C SER A 62 0.14 -17.29 -10.49
N LEU A 63 1.31 -16.69 -10.23
CA LEU A 63 2.66 -17.15 -10.50
C LEU A 63 3.65 -17.03 -9.28
N GLY A 64 3.20 -16.76 -8.04
CA GLY A 64 4.02 -17.04 -6.83
C GLY A 64 3.81 -16.15 -5.58
N ILE A 65 3.79 -16.80 -4.40
CA ILE A 65 3.77 -16.32 -3.00
C ILE A 65 2.49 -15.58 -2.54
N ASP A 66 1.74 -16.22 -1.64
CA ASP A 66 0.45 -15.76 -1.10
C ASP A 66 0.58 -14.84 0.13
N PHE A 67 1.03 -13.61 -0.12
CA PHE A 67 1.26 -12.60 0.92
C PHE A 67 -0.04 -11.95 1.47
N TYR A 68 -1.12 -11.92 0.69
CA TYR A 68 -2.38 -11.27 1.07
C TYR A 68 -3.12 -11.99 2.18
N GLN A 69 -3.08 -13.33 2.22
CA GLN A 69 -3.73 -14.09 3.28
C GLN A 69 -3.10 -13.76 4.64
N THR A 70 -1.79 -13.57 4.71
CA THR A 70 -1.10 -13.14 5.94
C THR A 70 -1.60 -11.78 6.41
N ILE A 71 -1.73 -10.79 5.52
CA ILE A 71 -2.26 -9.46 5.87
C ILE A 71 -3.72 -9.55 6.33
N LYS A 72 -4.57 -10.29 5.61
CA LYS A 72 -5.98 -10.47 5.97
C LYS A 72 -6.18 -11.20 7.30
N SER A 73 -5.35 -12.21 7.57
CA SER A 73 -5.38 -12.96 8.82
C SER A 73 -4.77 -12.20 10.00
N SER A 74 -4.05 -11.11 9.74
CA SER A 74 -3.52 -10.24 10.78
C SER A 74 -4.69 -9.51 11.44
N PRO A 75 -4.91 -9.68 12.76
CA PRO A 75 -6.00 -9.01 13.44
C PRO A 75 -5.89 -7.50 13.22
N ARG A 76 -6.97 -6.88 12.75
CA ARG A 76 -7.10 -5.40 12.79
C ARG A 76 -6.98 -5.00 14.25
N CYS A 77 -6.10 -4.05 14.56
CA CYS A 77 -5.90 -3.56 15.92
C CYS A 77 -7.21 -2.93 16.40
N THR A 78 -8.02 -3.69 17.13
CA THR A 78 -9.31 -3.27 17.70
C THR A 78 -9.16 -2.79 19.14
N GLY A 79 -7.92 -2.73 19.65
CA GLY A 79 -7.54 -2.19 20.95
C GLY A 79 -6.02 -2.14 21.12
N GLU A 80 -5.55 -1.35 22.09
CA GLU A 80 -4.13 -1.04 22.34
C GLU A 80 -3.35 -2.20 23.01
N ASN A 81 -3.44 -3.44 22.54
CA ASN A 81 -2.55 -4.49 23.03
C ASN A 81 -1.18 -4.38 22.32
N ARG A 82 -0.10 -4.31 23.12
CA ARG A 82 1.29 -4.24 22.62
C ARG A 82 1.63 -5.36 21.64
N GLN A 83 1.07 -6.56 21.82
CA GLN A 83 1.32 -7.69 20.91
C GLN A 83 0.74 -7.47 19.50
N ASP A 84 -0.37 -6.73 19.38
CA ASP A 84 -0.98 -6.41 18.09
C ASP A 84 -0.15 -5.36 17.32
N ILE A 85 0.36 -4.36 18.03
CA ILE A 85 1.23 -3.33 17.45
C ILE A 85 2.53 -3.95 16.91
N GLU A 86 3.16 -4.86 17.65
CA GLU A 86 4.40 -5.51 17.18
C GLU A 86 4.16 -6.39 15.96
N ARG A 87 3.04 -7.14 15.91
CA ARG A 87 2.65 -7.87 14.70
C ARG A 87 2.44 -6.93 13.51
N ARG A 88 1.80 -5.78 13.72
CA ARG A 88 1.56 -4.80 12.65
C ARG A 88 2.86 -4.18 12.13
N LYS A 89 3.80 -3.86 13.03
CA LYS A 89 5.14 -3.38 12.63
C LYS A 89 5.85 -4.40 11.75
N ILE A 90 5.82 -5.69 12.12
CA ILE A 90 6.42 -6.77 11.32
C ILE A 90 5.78 -6.81 9.92
N SER A 91 4.45 -6.78 9.86
CA SER A 91 3.72 -6.75 8.57
C SER A 91 4.12 -5.54 7.71
N ILE A 92 4.15 -4.33 8.28
CA ILE A 92 4.54 -3.11 7.56
C ILE A 92 5.97 -3.22 7.02
N LEU A 93 6.92 -3.71 7.83
CA LEU A 93 8.31 -3.90 7.40
C LEU A 93 8.41 -4.89 6.23
N GLU A 94 7.63 -5.97 6.27
CA GLU A 94 7.59 -6.94 5.18
C GLU A 94 6.98 -6.33 3.90
N GLN A 95 5.91 -5.55 4.02
CA GLN A 95 5.33 -4.80 2.91
C GLN A 95 6.31 -3.82 2.28
N ILE A 96 7.10 -3.10 3.10
CA ILE A 96 8.14 -2.18 2.63
C ILE A 96 9.23 -2.95 1.88
N ARG A 97 9.71 -4.07 2.44
CA ARG A 97 10.72 -4.92 1.79
C ARG A 97 10.23 -5.45 0.44
N HIS A 98 9.01 -5.98 0.39
CA HIS A 98 8.42 -6.49 -0.85
C HIS A 98 8.20 -5.39 -1.89
N GLY A 99 7.67 -4.24 -1.47
CA GLY A 99 7.46 -3.08 -2.32
C GLY A 99 8.77 -2.54 -2.90
N SER A 100 9.80 -2.39 -2.06
CA SER A 100 11.13 -1.98 -2.54
C SER A 100 11.68 -2.98 -3.52
N ALA A 101 11.72 -4.28 -3.18
CA ALA A 101 12.25 -5.30 -4.08
C ALA A 101 11.50 -5.36 -5.43
N PHE A 102 10.18 -5.09 -5.44
CA PHE A 102 9.43 -4.97 -6.69
C PHE A 102 9.85 -3.75 -7.51
N LEU A 103 9.98 -2.59 -6.88
CA LEU A 103 10.36 -1.33 -7.54
C LEU A 103 11.81 -1.39 -8.04
N ASP A 104 12.73 -1.93 -7.25
CA ASP A 104 14.13 -2.17 -7.62
C ASP A 104 14.21 -2.97 -8.92
N ARG A 105 13.46 -4.09 -8.99
CA ARG A 105 13.43 -4.95 -10.18
C ARG A 105 12.84 -4.26 -11.42
N ARG A 106 11.86 -3.37 -11.24
CA ARG A 106 11.10 -2.79 -12.35
C ARG A 106 11.66 -1.46 -12.85
N TYR A 107 12.18 -0.64 -11.94
CA TYR A 107 12.57 0.75 -12.20
C TYR A 107 13.98 1.09 -11.70
N GLY A 108 14.67 0.14 -11.06
CA GLY A 108 16.01 0.32 -10.52
C GLY A 108 16.04 0.94 -9.11
N GLN A 109 17.26 1.22 -8.66
CA GLN A 109 17.49 1.81 -7.33
C GLN A 109 17.05 3.27 -7.27
N GLY A 110 16.68 3.73 -6.08
CA GLY A 110 16.34 5.12 -5.80
C GLY A 110 15.75 5.28 -4.40
N GLY A 111 15.26 6.47 -4.09
CA GLY A 111 14.59 6.76 -2.83
C GLY A 111 13.21 6.10 -2.73
N ARG A 112 12.70 5.92 -1.51
CA ARG A 112 11.37 5.33 -1.27
C ARG A 112 10.50 6.29 -0.49
N SER A 113 9.28 6.54 -0.98
CA SER A 113 8.24 7.25 -0.23
C SER A 113 7.17 6.27 0.22
N ILE A 114 6.83 6.29 1.51
CA ILE A 114 5.81 5.42 2.08
C ILE A 114 4.44 6.09 1.94
N TYR A 115 3.46 5.36 1.41
CA TYR A 115 2.10 5.84 1.25
C TYR A 115 1.11 4.86 1.88
N PHE A 116 0.54 5.24 3.01
CA PHE A 116 -0.50 4.44 3.66
C PHE A 116 -1.80 4.53 2.87
N GLN A 117 -2.27 3.39 2.36
CA GLN A 117 -3.46 3.29 1.52
C GLN A 117 -4.65 2.75 2.33
N ALA A 118 -5.85 3.24 2.03
CA ALA A 118 -7.08 2.62 2.49
C ALA A 118 -7.27 1.30 1.72
N PHE A 119 -7.31 0.19 2.45
CA PHE A 119 -7.02 -1.15 1.91
C PHE A 119 -8.26 -2.00 1.65
N THR A 120 -9.46 -1.44 1.79
CA THR A 120 -10.72 -2.16 1.54
C THR A 120 -11.56 -1.46 0.50
N SER A 121 -12.37 -2.25 -0.20
CA SER A 121 -13.35 -1.78 -1.16
C SER A 121 -14.78 -2.02 -0.71
N THR A 122 -15.69 -1.49 -1.51
CA THR A 122 -17.14 -1.69 -1.43
C THR A 122 -17.54 -3.15 -1.28
N PHE A 123 -16.86 -4.06 -2.00
CA PHE A 123 -17.18 -5.49 -2.05
C PHE A 123 -16.35 -6.36 -1.09
N GLY A 124 -15.41 -5.78 -0.34
CA GLY A 124 -14.65 -6.50 0.69
C GLY A 124 -15.52 -6.84 1.92
N SER A 125 -15.11 -7.86 2.70
CA SER A 125 -15.78 -8.21 3.96
C SER A 125 -15.73 -7.04 4.96
N ALA A 126 -16.82 -6.84 5.70
CA ALA A 126 -17.02 -5.68 6.60
C ALA A 126 -16.31 -5.75 7.95
N GLU A 127 -15.45 -6.74 8.13
CA GLU A 127 -14.78 -7.03 9.39
C GLU A 127 -13.77 -5.94 9.78
#